data_AF-A0A645DAF3-F1
#
_entry.id   AF-A0A645DAF3-F1
#
_cell.length_a   1.000
_cell.length_b   1.000
_cell.length_c   1.000
_cell.angle_alpha   90.00
_cell.angle_beta   90.00
_cell.angle_gamma   90.00
#
_symmetry.space_group_name_H-M   'P 1'
#
loop_
_entity.id
_entity.type
_entity.pdbx_description
1 polymer ?
#
loop_
_entity_poly.entity_id
_entity_poly.type
_entity_poly.pdbx_seq_one_letter_code
_entity_poly.pdbx_strand_id
1 'polypeptide(L)'
;MAVHWFQQNRRQIVRGQLVYSFSKEEKKKNFSYRLLEKLLLNLFSRPDFIAYPKSGYRSLALSLCAKAFGCMKFVWTASSLEEAEKLLGSADAVIFEKGSL
;
A
#
# COMPACT_ATOMS: atom_id res chain seq x y z
N MET A 1 -12.38 -9.99 0.12
CA MET A 1 -11.42 -8.99 -0.42
C MET A 1 -10.88 -9.48 -1.77
N ALA A 2 -10.81 -8.62 -2.78
CA ALA A 2 -10.35 -8.98 -4.12
C ALA A 2 -8.94 -9.60 -4.12
N VAL A 3 -7.99 -9.02 -3.38
CA VAL A 3 -6.62 -9.53 -3.26
C VAL A 3 -6.58 -10.99 -2.81
N HIS A 4 -7.37 -11.35 -1.80
CA HIS A 4 -7.45 -12.73 -1.32
C HIS A 4 -8.02 -13.68 -2.38
N TRP A 5 -9.01 -13.23 -3.15
CA TRP A 5 -9.56 -14.05 -4.25
C TRP A 5 -8.50 -14.33 -5.31
N PHE A 6 -7.70 -13.32 -5.71
CA PHE A 6 -6.58 -13.52 -6.63
C PHE A 6 -5.52 -14.47 -6.05
N GLN A 7 -5.21 -14.34 -4.75
CA GLN A 7 -4.29 -15.24 -4.06
C GLN A 7 -4.74 -16.72 -4.09
N GLN A 8 -6.05 -17.00 -4.12
CA GLN A 8 -6.56 -18.37 -4.18
C GLN A 8 -6.72 -18.87 -5.62
N ASN A 9 -7.21 -18.02 -6.53
CA ASN A 9 -7.66 -18.46 -7.85
C ASN A 9 -6.67 -18.17 -8.98
N ARG A 10 -5.77 -17.19 -8.82
CA ARG A 10 -4.87 -16.66 -9.86
C ARG A 10 -3.54 -16.19 -9.28
N ARG A 11 -2.79 -17.11 -8.65
CA ARG A 11 -1.53 -16.83 -7.95
C ARG A 11 -0.43 -16.21 -8.83
N GLN A 12 -0.46 -16.45 -10.13
CA GLN A 12 0.49 -15.89 -11.09
C GLN A 12 0.30 -14.39 -11.35
N ILE A 13 -0.84 -13.82 -10.97
CA ILE A 13 -1.13 -12.40 -11.16
C ILE A 13 -0.60 -11.62 -9.96
N VAL A 14 0.25 -10.65 -10.24
CA VAL A 14 0.76 -9.70 -9.24
C VAL A 14 -0.41 -8.93 -8.63
N ARG A 15 -0.51 -8.94 -7.30
CA ARG A 15 -1.61 -8.31 -6.55
C ARG A 15 -1.07 -7.45 -5.42
N GLY A 16 -1.62 -6.26 -5.28
CA GLY A 16 -1.23 -5.34 -4.22
C GLY A 16 -2.41 -4.85 -3.40
N GLN A 17 -2.12 -4.38 -2.20
CA GLN A 17 -3.10 -3.69 -1.36
C GLN A 17 -2.79 -2.20 -1.31
N LEU A 18 -3.81 -1.37 -1.53
CA LEU A 18 -3.71 0.09 -1.39
C LEU A 18 -4.04 0.51 0.04
N VAL A 19 -3.13 1.25 0.65
CA VAL A 19 -3.34 1.99 1.90
C VAL A 19 -3.81 3.39 1.53
N TYR A 20 -5.00 3.74 2.00
CA TYR A 20 -5.58 5.07 1.82
C TYR A 20 -6.32 5.46 3.09
N SER A 21 -6.12 6.68 3.56
CA SER A 21 -6.88 7.18 4.70
C SER A 21 -8.21 7.75 4.23
N PHE A 22 -9.26 6.94 4.31
CA PHE A 22 -10.64 7.34 3.99
C PHE A 22 -11.22 8.38 4.96
N SER A 23 -10.42 8.92 5.89
CA SER A 23 -10.91 9.83 6.95
C SER A 23 -11.39 11.18 6.42
N LYS A 24 -10.98 11.57 5.21
CA LYS A 24 -11.36 12.85 4.62
C LYS A 24 -12.64 12.79 3.79
N GLU A 25 -13.08 11.61 3.36
CA GLU A 25 -14.13 11.51 2.32
C GLU A 25 -15.51 11.06 2.84
N GLU A 26 -15.66 10.22 3.88
CA GLU A 26 -17.02 9.80 4.29
C GLU A 26 -17.21 9.50 5.80
N LYS A 27 -18.30 10.07 6.35
CA LYS A 27 -18.74 9.97 7.76
C LYS A 27 -19.39 8.62 8.16
N LYS A 28 -19.16 7.52 7.45
CA LYS A 28 -19.69 6.18 7.83
C LYS A 28 -18.69 5.05 7.55
N LYS A 29 -17.59 5.00 8.31
CA LYS A 29 -16.63 3.89 8.20
C LYS A 29 -17.14 2.63 8.88
N ASN A 30 -17.55 1.63 8.09
CA ASN A 30 -17.73 0.25 8.55
C ASN A 30 -16.41 -0.30 9.15
N PHE A 31 -16.49 -1.18 10.16
CA PHE A 31 -15.34 -1.74 10.87
C PHE A 31 -14.28 -2.36 9.94
N SER A 32 -14.71 -2.97 8.84
CA SER A 32 -13.85 -3.55 7.81
C SER A 32 -12.86 -2.56 7.17
N TYR A 33 -13.26 -1.30 6.94
CA TYR A 33 -12.37 -0.28 6.40
C TYR A 33 -11.25 0.10 7.37
N ARG A 34 -11.56 0.12 8.68
CA ARG A 34 -10.53 0.36 9.72
C ARG A 34 -9.52 -0.78 9.79
N LEU A 35 -9.95 -2.02 9.55
CA LEU A 35 -9.04 -3.17 9.47
C LEU A 35 -8.15 -3.11 8.23
N LEU A 36 -8.69 -2.65 7.10
CA LEU A 36 -7.95 -2.46 5.85
C LEU A 36 -6.88 -1.37 5.98
N GLU A 37 -7.25 -0.23 6.58
CA GLU A 37 -6.35 0.90 6.85
C GLU A 37 -5.19 0.49 7.77
N LYS A 38 -5.44 -0.42 8.71
CA LYS A 38 -4.41 -0.95 9.64
C LYS A 38 -3.64 -2.16 9.11
N LEU A 39 -3.86 -2.57 7.86
CA LEU A 39 -3.20 -3.74 7.25
C LEU A 39 -3.47 -5.08 7.97
N LEU A 40 -4.46 -5.15 8.87
CA LEU A 40 -4.73 -6.35 9.68
C LEU A 40 -5.25 -7.52 8.83
N LEU A 41 -5.83 -7.22 7.67
CA LEU A 41 -6.32 -8.21 6.72
C LEU A 41 -5.20 -8.83 5.86
N ASN A 42 -3.98 -8.29 5.92
CA ASN A 42 -2.85 -8.76 5.11
C ASN A 42 -2.41 -10.20 5.45
N LEU A 43 -2.63 -10.62 6.70
CA LEU A 43 -2.44 -12.01 7.15
C LEU A 43 -3.18 -13.01 6.25
N PHE A 44 -4.38 -12.64 5.81
CA PHE A 44 -5.23 -13.49 4.98
C PHE A 44 -5.06 -13.24 3.49
N SER A 45 -4.84 -11.98 3.09
CA SER A 45 -4.78 -11.62 1.66
C SER A 45 -3.42 -11.88 1.01
N ARG A 46 -2.31 -11.87 1.78
CA ARG A 46 -0.92 -12.09 1.32
C ARG A 46 -0.61 -11.37 -0.01
N PRO A 47 -0.61 -10.02 -0.02
CA PRO A 47 -0.30 -9.26 -1.22
C PRO A 47 1.17 -9.42 -1.62
N ASP A 48 1.49 -9.23 -2.89
CA ASP A 48 2.88 -9.19 -3.38
C ASP A 48 3.51 -7.80 -3.11
N PHE A 49 2.70 -6.74 -3.08
CA PHE A 49 3.13 -5.38 -2.72
C PHE A 49 2.07 -4.58 -1.95
N ILE A 50 2.50 -3.55 -1.24
CA ILE A 50 1.64 -2.60 -0.53
C ILE A 50 1.90 -1.20 -1.08
N ALA A 51 0.86 -0.57 -1.64
CA ALA A 51 0.92 0.79 -2.12
C ALA A 51 0.44 1.78 -1.04
N TYR A 52 1.22 2.82 -0.71
CA TYR A 52 0.91 3.75 0.38
C TYR A 52 1.28 5.21 0.03
N PRO A 53 0.56 6.21 0.56
CA PRO A 53 0.79 7.62 0.20
C PRO A 53 2.14 8.08 0.72
N LYS A 54 2.72 9.13 0.13
CA LYS A 54 3.95 9.74 0.64
C LYS A 54 3.93 10.11 2.13
N SER A 55 2.77 10.43 2.71
CA SER A 55 2.62 10.68 4.15
C SER A 55 2.86 9.43 5.02
N GLY A 56 2.72 8.23 4.45
CA GLY A 56 2.87 6.95 5.12
C GLY A 56 4.30 6.40 5.17
N TYR A 57 5.29 7.09 4.60
CA TYR A 57 6.67 6.59 4.45
C TYR A 57 7.39 6.22 5.75
N ARG A 58 6.96 6.78 6.89
CA ARG A 58 7.49 6.44 8.23
C ARG A 58 6.60 5.50 9.04
N SER A 59 5.61 4.84 8.42
CA SER A 59 4.71 3.95 9.14
C SER A 59 5.42 2.66 9.57
N LEU A 60 5.51 2.46 10.89
CA LEU A 60 6.04 1.23 11.48
C LEU A 60 5.15 0.03 11.16
N ALA A 61 3.82 0.21 11.19
CA ALA A 61 2.88 -0.86 10.87
C ALA A 61 3.05 -1.37 9.43
N LEU A 62 3.28 -0.45 8.48
CA LEU A 62 3.59 -0.78 7.10
C LEU A 62 4.89 -1.57 6.99
N SER A 63 5.96 -1.08 7.63
CA SER A 63 7.28 -1.73 7.61
C SER A 63 7.24 -3.13 8.22
N LEU A 64 6.54 -3.29 9.35
CA LEU A 64 6.37 -4.58 10.02
C LEU A 64 5.54 -5.55 9.17
N CYS A 65 4.43 -5.10 8.57
CA CYS A 65 3.63 -5.94 7.67
C CYS A 65 4.42 -6.35 6.42
N ALA A 66 5.08 -5.39 5.76
CA ALA A 66 5.88 -5.67 4.58
C ALA A 66 6.97 -6.72 4.88
N LYS A 67 7.67 -6.57 6.01
CA LYS A 67 8.69 -7.54 6.44
C LYS A 67 8.09 -8.90 6.81
N ALA A 68 6.98 -8.93 7.53
CA ALA A 68 6.34 -10.18 7.96
C ALA A 68 5.79 -11.01 6.79
N PHE A 69 5.37 -10.37 5.70
CA PHE A 69 4.77 -11.03 4.53
C PHE A 69 5.67 -11.05 3.30
N GLY A 70 6.88 -10.47 3.35
CA GLY A 70 7.78 -10.35 2.20
C GLY A 70 7.23 -9.48 1.08
N CYS A 71 6.38 -8.50 1.39
CA CYS A 71 5.77 -7.62 0.39
C CYS A 71 6.70 -6.47 0.01
N MET A 72 6.69 -6.08 -1.27
CA MET A 72 7.30 -4.83 -1.70
C MET A 72 6.49 -3.61 -1.22
N LYS A 73 7.15 -2.49 -1.01
CA LYS A 73 6.55 -1.21 -0.56
C LYS A 73 6.58 -0.20 -1.70
N PHE A 74 5.41 0.16 -2.23
CA PHE A 74 5.29 1.15 -3.30
C PHE A 74 4.74 2.45 -2.72
N VAL A 75 5.50 3.53 -2.83
CA VAL A 75 4.99 4.86 -2.46
C VAL A 75 4.31 5.50 -3.66
N TRP A 76 3.20 6.22 -3.46
CA TRP A 76 2.50 6.92 -4.55
C TRP A 76 2.42 8.43 -4.33
N THR A 77 2.14 9.14 -5.43
CA THR A 77 2.04 10.60 -5.59
C THR A 77 3.37 11.38 -5.46
N ALA A 78 4.45 10.83 -6.01
CA ALA A 78 5.66 11.63 -6.24
C ALA A 78 5.43 12.62 -7.39
N SER A 79 5.82 13.87 -7.17
CA SER A 79 5.61 15.00 -8.09
C SER A 79 6.89 15.42 -8.82
N SER A 80 8.05 14.86 -8.46
CA SER A 80 9.34 15.10 -9.15
C SER A 80 10.32 13.95 -8.96
N LEU A 81 11.36 13.90 -9.80
CA LEU A 81 12.46 12.94 -9.64
C LEU A 81 13.19 13.11 -8.31
N GLU A 82 13.42 14.36 -7.87
CA GLU A 82 14.06 14.66 -6.59
C GLU A 82 13.24 14.12 -5.39
N GLU A 83 11.90 14.23 -5.46
CA GLU A 83 11.02 13.64 -4.44
C GLU A 83 11.07 12.11 -4.48
N ALA A 84 11.09 11.51 -5.68
CA ALA A 84 11.19 10.07 -5.85
C ALA A 84 12.49 9.50 -5.24
N GLU A 85 13.63 10.15 -5.47
CA GLU A 85 14.92 9.76 -4.90
C GLU A 85 14.89 9.74 -3.36
N LYS A 86 14.28 10.77 -2.74
CA LYS A 86 14.12 10.82 -1.29
C LYS A 86 13.24 9.68 -0.76
N LEU A 87 12.18 9.33 -1.49
CA LEU A 87 11.24 8.30 -1.05
C LEU A 87 11.80 6.87 -1.20
N LEU A 88 12.68 6.63 -2.18
CA LEU A 88 13.36 5.34 -2.38
C LEU A 88 14.21 4.91 -1.18
N GLY A 89 14.59 5.83 -0.28
CA GLY A 89 15.21 5.45 1.00
C GLY A 89 14.30 4.62 1.92
N SER A 90 12.99 4.57 1.65
CA SER A 90 11.99 3.88 2.49
C SER A 90 11.01 3.01 1.70
N ALA A 91 11.09 3.01 0.37
CA ALA A 91 10.21 2.31 -0.55
C ALA A 91 11.02 1.51 -1.57
N ASP A 92 10.45 0.44 -2.11
CA ASP A 92 11.08 -0.38 -3.15
C ASP A 92 10.75 0.15 -4.56
N ALA A 93 9.66 0.89 -4.70
CA ALA A 93 9.30 1.59 -5.94
C ALA A 93 8.47 2.85 -5.67
N VAL A 94 8.43 3.75 -6.66
CA VAL A 94 7.72 5.03 -6.62
C VAL A 94 6.71 5.09 -7.77
N ILE A 95 5.47 5.50 -7.46
CA ILE A 95 4.40 5.76 -8.42
C ILE A 95 4.22 7.27 -8.54
N PHE A 96 4.44 7.80 -9.74
CA PHE A 96 4.31 9.21 -10.05
C PHE A 96 2.86 9.63 -10.25
N GLU A 97 2.58 10.88 -9.93
CA GLU A 97 1.32 11.51 -10.33
C GLU A 97 1.30 11.76 -11.85
N LYS A 98 0.10 11.86 -12.44
CA LYS A 98 -0.04 12.13 -13.87
C LYS A 98 0.50 13.52 -14.21
N GLY A 99 1.44 13.61 -15.15
CA GLY A 99 2.06 14.88 -15.57
C GLY A 99 3.33 15.27 -14.79
N SER A 100 3.89 14.37 -13.98
CA SER A 100 5.05 14.64 -13.11
C SER A 100 6.43 14.43 -13.76
N LEU A 101 6.54 14.36 -15.09
CA LEU A 101 7.79 14.17 -15.82
C LEU A 101 7.77 14.96 -17.11
#